data_AF-A0AAV4FKS8-F1
#
_entry.id   AF-A0AAV4FKS8-F1
#
_cell.length_a   1.000
_cell.length_b   1.000
_cell.length_c   1.000
_cell.angle_alpha   90.00
_cell.angle_beta   90.00
_cell.angle_gamma   90.00
#
_symmetry.space_group_name_H-M   'P 1'
#
loop_
_entity.id
_entity.type
_entity.pdbx_description
1 polymer ?
#
loop_
_entity_poly.entity_id
_entity_poly.type
_entity_poly.pdbx_seq_one_letter_code
_entity_poly.pdbx_strand_id
1 'polypeptide(L)'
;MVVEVVVVGGGGGGVSAVVAVVVIVPSVSVVHQNCLVYRMELSWLLVILALVLVLCLLVVRYSSWTVQHVLPEMGIDVPPASWLLGNFWDGIKYGIFDVQTHFYNMFKDKKVYGMVDYRTPVIVLRDLDLIKDVCIKHFSNFADRRVLLNLDPPFDQNLLTIFGDHWKRGQALLFILAGYDTVSNVLAFTLFLLANHPDHQRLVQEELDSKLSNSGQEDTVPNYEAVQNLPYLDQCINETMRLFPPGIVLDRVCTEEITLHGINFPKGMPVVLPIYAIQMDPDIWEEPKEFKPERFSPEAREARHQCSFFPWGHGPRNCIGMRLGQLELKIVLATVLSRFNVVPCEKTVYPVKLISWQLAAKDGLWVRLERRAKK
;
A
#
# COMPACT_ATOMS: atom_id res chain seq x y z
N MET A 1 19.35 -44.29 -15.10
CA MET A 1 19.98 -43.10 -14.51
C MET A 1 19.61 -43.09 -13.03
N VAL A 2 20.59 -43.19 -12.13
CA VAL A 2 20.33 -43.25 -10.68
C VAL A 2 20.43 -41.82 -10.14
N VAL A 3 19.43 -41.37 -9.39
CA VAL A 3 19.46 -40.09 -8.68
C VAL A 3 19.67 -40.43 -7.21
N GLU A 4 20.84 -40.12 -6.68
CA GLU A 4 21.14 -40.29 -5.26
C GLU A 4 20.83 -38.97 -4.52
N VAL A 5 19.95 -39.06 -3.52
CA VAL A 5 19.62 -37.95 -2.63
C VAL A 5 20.32 -38.21 -1.31
N VAL A 6 21.37 -37.44 -1.01
CA VAL A 6 22.10 -37.55 0.25
C VAL A 6 21.46 -36.61 1.28
N VAL A 7 20.91 -37.18 2.34
CA VAL A 7 20.34 -36.44 3.48
C VAL A 7 21.36 -36.46 4.62
N VAL A 8 22.00 -35.33 4.86
CA VAL A 8 22.98 -35.17 5.96
C VAL A 8 22.24 -34.72 7.22
N GLY A 9 21.95 -35.67 8.13
CA GLY A 9 21.39 -35.38 9.44
C GLY A 9 22.46 -34.96 10.44
N GLY A 10 22.47 -33.69 10.85
CA GLY A 10 23.33 -33.19 11.92
C GLY A 10 22.86 -33.69 13.29
N GLY A 11 23.63 -34.59 13.90
CA GLY A 11 23.33 -35.16 15.22
C GLY A 11 23.63 -34.19 16.37
N GLY A 12 22.61 -33.46 16.82
CA GLY A 12 22.66 -32.59 18.00
C GLY A 12 21.27 -32.00 18.26
N GLY A 13 20.79 -32.06 19.51
CA GLY A 13 19.40 -31.71 19.83
C GLY A 13 19.08 -30.23 19.60
N GLY A 14 18.36 -29.94 18.51
CA GLY A 14 17.88 -28.59 18.17
C GLY A 14 17.65 -28.40 16.67
N VAL A 15 16.40 -28.53 16.24
CA VAL A 15 15.86 -28.18 14.90
C VAL A 15 16.84 -28.33 13.73
N SER A 16 17.07 -29.57 13.28
CA SER A 16 17.91 -29.87 12.12
C SER A 16 17.27 -29.35 10.82
N ALA A 17 17.95 -28.42 10.13
CA ALA A 17 17.58 -28.04 8.76
C ALA A 17 17.99 -29.15 7.78
N VAL A 18 17.02 -29.78 7.11
CA VAL A 18 17.29 -30.81 6.10
C VAL A 18 17.55 -30.15 4.74
N VAL A 19 18.83 -30.04 4.37
CA VAL A 19 19.24 -29.60 3.03
C VAL A 19 19.39 -30.83 2.13
N ALA A 20 18.48 -31.02 1.17
CA ALA A 20 18.59 -32.06 0.16
C ALA A 20 19.46 -31.56 -1.01
N VAL A 21 20.68 -32.10 -1.13
CA VAL A 21 21.55 -31.85 -2.28
C VAL A 21 21.40 -32.99 -3.27
N VAL A 22 20.94 -32.68 -4.49
CA VAL A 22 20.84 -33.65 -5.59
C VAL A 22 22.17 -33.69 -6.33
N VAL A 23 22.90 -34.80 -6.22
CA VAL A 23 24.17 -35.01 -6.93
C VAL A 23 24.00 -36.13 -7.95
N ILE A 24 24.27 -35.85 -9.22
CA ILE A 24 24.22 -36.85 -10.29
C ILE A 24 25.63 -37.41 -10.47
N VAL A 25 25.89 -38.60 -9.92
CA VAL A 25 27.20 -39.27 -9.99
C VAL A 25 27.13 -40.50 -10.93
N PRO A 26 28.06 -40.66 -11.89
CA PRO A 26 28.13 -41.87 -12.71
C PRO A 26 28.82 -43.02 -11.94
N SER A 27 28.01 -43.80 -11.23
CA SER A 27 28.22 -45.23 -10.94
C SER A 27 29.64 -45.69 -10.52
N VAL A 28 29.99 -45.51 -9.23
CA VAL A 28 30.96 -46.37 -8.52
C VAL A 28 30.46 -46.64 -7.10
N SER A 29 30.38 -47.92 -6.71
CA SER A 29 29.87 -48.34 -5.41
C SER A 29 30.96 -48.28 -4.32
N VAL A 30 30.81 -47.41 -3.32
CA VAL A 30 31.57 -47.48 -2.05
C VAL A 30 30.60 -47.32 -0.89
N VAL A 31 30.44 -48.37 -0.09
CA VAL A 31 29.55 -48.36 1.08
C VAL A 31 30.30 -47.78 2.29
N HIS A 32 29.74 -46.74 2.91
CA HIS A 32 30.10 -46.30 4.26
C HIS A 32 28.97 -46.61 5.24
N GLN A 33 29.33 -47.20 6.37
CA GLN A 33 28.46 -48.11 7.13
C GLN A 33 27.37 -47.43 8.01
N ASN A 34 27.12 -46.13 7.82
CA ASN A 34 26.15 -45.34 8.60
C ASN A 34 25.34 -44.33 7.75
N CYS A 35 25.06 -44.63 6.48
CA CYS A 35 24.13 -43.85 5.65
C CYS A 35 22.82 -44.61 5.40
N LEU A 36 21.70 -44.05 5.87
CA LEU A 36 20.34 -44.50 5.54
C LEU A 36 19.99 -44.07 4.11
N VAL A 37 20.42 -44.86 3.13
CA VAL A 37 20.08 -44.65 1.70
C VAL A 37 18.65 -45.13 1.45
N TYR A 38 17.68 -44.21 1.51
CA TYR A 38 16.30 -44.50 1.11
C TYR A 38 16.21 -44.66 -0.40
N ARG A 39 16.13 -45.91 -0.86
CA ARG A 39 15.99 -46.25 -2.28
C ARG A 39 14.53 -46.07 -2.71
N MET A 40 14.14 -44.83 -2.98
CA MET A 40 12.80 -44.51 -3.46
C MET A 40 12.62 -45.08 -4.88
N GLU A 41 11.73 -46.06 -5.03
CA GLU A 41 11.44 -46.62 -6.35
C GLU A 41 10.76 -45.56 -7.25
N LEU A 42 11.00 -45.63 -8.56
CA LEU A 42 10.43 -44.71 -9.55
C LEU A 42 8.89 -44.69 -9.50
N SER A 43 8.27 -45.82 -9.13
CA SER A 43 6.84 -45.96 -8.84
C SER A 43 6.35 -44.96 -7.79
N TRP A 44 7.03 -44.86 -6.64
CA TRP A 44 6.65 -43.94 -5.56
C TRP A 44 6.84 -42.48 -5.94
N LEU A 45 7.88 -42.16 -6.71
CA LEU A 45 8.08 -40.80 -7.23
C LEU A 45 6.95 -40.39 -8.19
N LEU A 46 6.49 -41.30 -9.06
CA LEU A 46 5.33 -41.07 -9.92
C LEU A 46 4.02 -40.94 -9.13
N VAL A 47 3.82 -41.73 -8.07
CA VAL A 47 2.65 -41.60 -7.18
C VAL A 47 2.65 -40.25 -6.47
N ILE A 48 3.79 -39.80 -5.94
CA ILE A 48 3.91 -38.49 -5.28
C ILE A 48 3.61 -37.36 -6.28
N LEU A 49 4.18 -37.41 -7.49
CA LEU A 49 3.91 -36.42 -8.54
C LEU A 49 2.43 -36.40 -8.96
N ALA A 50 1.79 -37.56 -9.05
CA ALA A 50 0.36 -37.68 -9.36
C ALA A 50 -0.52 -37.10 -8.22
N LEU A 51 -0.20 -37.38 -6.96
CA LEU A 51 -0.90 -36.81 -5.81
C LEU A 51 -0.73 -35.29 -5.71
N VAL A 52 0.48 -34.78 -5.97
CA VAL A 52 0.74 -33.33 -6.06
C VAL A 52 -0.06 -32.72 -7.21
N LEU A 53 -0.11 -33.35 -8.39
CA LEU A 53 -0.90 -32.88 -9.52
C LEU A 53 -2.40 -32.84 -9.21
N VAL A 54 -2.94 -33.88 -8.57
CA VAL A 54 -4.36 -33.92 -8.14
C VAL A 54 -4.64 -32.85 -7.09
N LEU A 55 -3.76 -32.67 -6.10
CA LEU A 55 -3.87 -31.60 -5.10
C LEU A 55 -3.84 -30.22 -5.76
N CYS A 56 -2.93 -29.98 -6.70
CA CYS A 56 -2.89 -28.77 -7.50
C CYS A 56 -4.23 -28.58 -8.25
N LEU A 57 -4.72 -29.58 -8.99
CA LEU A 57 -5.98 -29.49 -9.73
C LEU A 57 -7.20 -29.22 -8.82
N LEU A 58 -7.25 -29.80 -7.63
CA LEU A 58 -8.29 -29.50 -6.62
C LEU A 58 -8.18 -28.06 -6.11
N VAL A 59 -6.98 -27.58 -5.82
CA VAL A 59 -6.73 -26.17 -5.43
C VAL A 59 -7.12 -25.22 -6.56
N VAL A 60 -6.81 -25.53 -7.82
CA VAL A 60 -7.25 -24.76 -8.99
C VAL A 60 -8.77 -24.77 -9.12
N ARG A 61 -9.41 -25.94 -9.00
CA ARG A 61 -10.86 -26.09 -9.17
C ARG A 61 -11.65 -25.38 -8.07
N TYR A 62 -11.12 -25.36 -6.85
CA TYR A 62 -11.65 -24.61 -5.71
C TYR A 62 -11.42 -23.10 -5.89
N SER A 63 -10.20 -22.67 -6.22
CA SER A 63 -9.86 -21.25 -6.45
C SER A 63 -10.72 -20.63 -7.56
N SER A 64 -10.81 -21.32 -8.71
CA SER A 64 -11.69 -20.91 -9.82
C SER A 64 -13.18 -20.96 -9.48
N TRP A 65 -13.62 -21.85 -8.59
CA TRP A 65 -15.01 -21.84 -8.10
C TRP A 65 -15.31 -20.57 -7.30
N THR A 66 -14.44 -20.20 -6.36
CA THR A 66 -14.59 -18.97 -5.55
C THR A 66 -14.68 -17.71 -6.43
N VAL A 67 -13.85 -17.65 -7.48
CA VAL A 67 -13.87 -16.57 -8.49
C VAL A 67 -15.22 -16.49 -9.23
N GLN A 68 -15.78 -17.63 -9.61
CA GLN A 68 -16.94 -17.70 -10.51
C GLN A 68 -18.30 -17.62 -9.80
N HIS A 69 -18.38 -17.92 -8.50
CA HIS A 69 -19.67 -18.13 -7.83
C HIS A 69 -19.92 -17.14 -6.69
N VAL A 70 -18.98 -16.96 -5.74
CA VAL A 70 -19.27 -16.26 -4.47
C VAL A 70 -19.74 -14.82 -4.65
N LEU A 71 -19.04 -14.02 -5.46
CA LEU A 71 -19.41 -12.62 -5.70
C LEU A 71 -20.52 -12.49 -6.77
N PRO A 72 -20.52 -13.24 -7.89
CA PRO A 72 -21.62 -13.21 -8.85
C PRO A 72 -22.98 -13.66 -8.29
N GLU A 73 -23.03 -14.65 -7.39
CA GLU A 73 -24.27 -15.07 -6.71
C GLU A 73 -24.82 -13.99 -5.75
N MET A 74 -23.96 -13.11 -5.25
CA MET A 74 -24.35 -11.89 -4.51
C MET A 74 -24.79 -10.73 -5.43
N GLY A 75 -24.78 -10.92 -6.76
CA GLY A 75 -25.06 -9.86 -7.74
C GLY A 75 -23.93 -8.84 -7.91
N ILE A 76 -22.70 -9.19 -7.51
CA ILE A 76 -21.51 -8.32 -7.60
C ILE A 76 -20.67 -8.74 -8.80
N ASP A 77 -20.51 -7.84 -9.77
CA ASP A 77 -19.68 -8.07 -10.96
C ASP A 77 -18.19 -8.15 -10.58
N VAL A 78 -17.45 -9.07 -11.22
CA VAL A 78 -16.02 -9.33 -10.96
C VAL A 78 -15.25 -9.21 -12.29
N PRO A 79 -14.08 -8.54 -12.34
CA PRO A 79 -13.26 -8.52 -13.54
C PRO A 79 -12.66 -9.91 -13.82
N PRO A 80 -12.29 -10.23 -15.07
CA PRO A 80 -11.62 -11.49 -15.39
C PRO A 80 -10.40 -11.72 -14.51
N ALA A 81 -10.31 -12.88 -13.87
CA ALA A 81 -9.29 -13.19 -12.87
C ALA A 81 -8.51 -14.47 -13.22
N SER A 82 -7.24 -14.54 -12.81
CA SER A 82 -6.41 -15.74 -13.03
C SER A 82 -6.88 -16.93 -12.18
N TRP A 83 -6.75 -18.15 -12.69
CA TRP A 83 -7.23 -19.36 -12.01
C TRP A 83 -6.47 -19.71 -10.72
N LEU A 84 -5.21 -19.28 -10.57
CA LEU A 84 -4.36 -19.59 -9.41
C LEU A 84 -4.33 -18.48 -8.36
N LEU A 85 -4.23 -17.23 -8.81
CA LEU A 85 -3.91 -16.07 -7.97
C LEU A 85 -5.03 -15.01 -8.01
N GLY A 86 -6.15 -15.29 -8.68
CA GLY A 86 -7.22 -14.32 -8.87
C GLY A 86 -6.73 -13.07 -9.59
N ASN A 87 -7.18 -11.90 -9.13
CA ASN A 87 -6.77 -10.58 -9.63
C ASN A 87 -5.43 -10.09 -9.07
N PHE A 88 -4.85 -10.78 -8.08
CA PHE A 88 -3.50 -10.45 -7.61
C PHE A 88 -2.47 -10.58 -8.75
N TRP A 89 -2.67 -11.53 -9.67
CA TRP A 89 -1.84 -11.72 -10.86
C TRP A 89 -1.82 -10.51 -11.80
N ASP A 90 -2.95 -9.82 -11.94
CA ASP A 90 -3.04 -8.61 -12.76
C ASP A 90 -2.16 -7.51 -12.18
N GLY A 91 -2.16 -7.37 -10.84
CA GLY A 91 -1.23 -6.52 -10.08
C GLY A 91 0.24 -6.82 -10.39
N ILE A 92 0.62 -8.11 -10.50
CA ILE A 92 1.99 -8.50 -10.91
C ILE A 92 2.30 -8.08 -12.34
N LYS A 93 1.36 -8.28 -13.25
CA LYS A 93 1.60 -8.15 -14.69
C LYS A 93 1.60 -6.69 -15.17
N TYR A 94 0.73 -5.85 -14.60
CA TYR A 94 0.48 -4.48 -15.07
C TYR A 94 0.79 -3.41 -14.02
N GLY A 95 0.88 -3.78 -12.73
CA GLY A 95 1.13 -2.86 -11.63
C GLY A 95 -0.13 -2.45 -10.88
N ILE A 96 -0.01 -2.34 -9.55
CA ILE A 96 -1.14 -2.17 -8.63
C ILE A 96 -1.94 -0.89 -8.86
N PHE A 97 -1.26 0.21 -9.23
CA PHE A 97 -1.88 1.51 -9.51
C PHE A 97 -2.76 1.46 -10.76
N ASP A 98 -2.21 0.95 -11.87
CA ASP A 98 -2.91 0.86 -13.15
C ASP A 98 -4.05 -0.14 -13.07
N VAL A 99 -3.86 -1.29 -12.40
CA VAL A 99 -4.89 -2.32 -12.19
C VAL A 99 -6.03 -1.81 -11.32
N GLN A 100 -5.72 -1.16 -10.20
CA GLN A 100 -6.76 -0.56 -9.35
C GLN A 100 -7.57 0.47 -10.17
N THR A 101 -6.90 1.34 -10.92
CA THR A 101 -7.53 2.37 -11.76
C THR A 101 -8.30 1.78 -12.95
N HIS A 102 -7.95 0.57 -13.41
CA HIS A 102 -8.58 -0.14 -14.52
C HIS A 102 -9.79 -1.01 -14.13
N PHE A 103 -9.85 -1.50 -12.88
CA PHE A 103 -11.06 -2.15 -12.35
C PHE A 103 -12.04 -1.12 -11.75
N TYR A 104 -11.50 -0.08 -11.11
CA TYR A 104 -12.13 1.25 -11.19
C TYR A 104 -12.21 1.69 -12.67
N ASN A 105 -12.96 2.72 -13.04
CA ASN A 105 -13.40 2.96 -14.43
C ASN A 105 -14.23 1.81 -15.07
N MET A 106 -13.76 0.55 -15.19
CA MET A 106 -14.51 -0.58 -15.78
C MET A 106 -15.92 -0.74 -15.17
N PHE A 107 -16.02 -0.63 -13.85
CA PHE A 107 -17.29 -0.70 -13.12
C PHE A 107 -17.82 0.70 -12.72
N LYS A 108 -17.72 1.72 -13.60
CA LYS A 108 -18.12 3.11 -13.26
C LYS A 108 -19.59 3.27 -12.91
N ASP A 109 -20.47 2.51 -13.54
CA ASP A 109 -21.92 2.60 -13.34
C ASP A 109 -22.39 1.74 -12.15
N LYS A 110 -21.46 1.29 -11.28
CA LYS A 110 -21.71 0.35 -10.16
C LYS A 110 -21.18 0.92 -8.85
N LYS A 111 -21.96 0.76 -7.76
CA LYS A 111 -21.59 1.20 -6.41
C LYS A 111 -20.42 0.42 -5.81
N VAL A 112 -20.33 -0.85 -6.17
CA VAL A 112 -19.27 -1.79 -5.78
C VAL A 112 -18.91 -2.69 -6.95
N TYR A 113 -17.73 -3.28 -6.90
CA TYR A 113 -17.34 -4.40 -7.74
C TYR A 113 -16.55 -5.41 -6.91
N GLY A 114 -16.43 -6.63 -7.41
CA GLY A 114 -15.69 -7.70 -6.78
C GLY A 114 -14.24 -7.74 -7.23
N MET A 115 -13.35 -8.22 -6.38
CA MET A 115 -12.02 -8.70 -6.74
C MET A 115 -11.74 -10.00 -6.00
N VAL A 116 -10.83 -10.83 -6.51
CA VAL A 116 -10.34 -12.01 -5.79
C VAL A 116 -8.85 -11.90 -5.57
N ASP A 117 -8.44 -11.62 -4.34
CA ASP A 117 -7.03 -11.63 -3.94
C ASP A 117 -6.66 -13.06 -3.56
N TYR A 118 -5.89 -13.74 -4.42
CA TYR A 118 -5.54 -15.16 -4.32
C TYR A 118 -6.75 -16.10 -4.34
N ARG A 119 -7.34 -16.34 -3.16
CA ARG A 119 -8.52 -17.20 -2.91
C ARG A 119 -9.60 -16.49 -2.10
N THR A 120 -9.39 -15.21 -1.76
CA THR A 120 -10.26 -14.44 -0.89
C THR A 120 -11.11 -13.50 -1.76
N PRO A 121 -12.44 -13.66 -1.79
CA PRO A 121 -13.31 -12.66 -2.42
C PRO A 121 -13.25 -11.36 -1.61
N VAL A 122 -13.28 -10.23 -2.31
CA VAL A 122 -13.17 -8.88 -1.73
C VAL A 122 -14.19 -7.98 -2.42
N ILE A 123 -14.95 -7.22 -1.65
CA ILE A 123 -15.85 -6.19 -2.20
C ILE A 123 -15.07 -4.86 -2.24
N VAL A 124 -14.95 -4.26 -3.41
CA VAL A 124 -14.32 -2.94 -3.59
C VAL A 124 -15.39 -1.87 -3.69
N LEU A 125 -15.30 -0.86 -2.84
CA LEU A 125 -16.26 0.25 -2.79
C LEU A 125 -15.91 1.34 -3.81
N ARG A 126 -16.91 1.83 -4.54
CA ARG A 126 -16.81 3.03 -5.38
C ARG A 126 -17.65 4.19 -4.89
N ASP A 127 -18.88 3.89 -4.48
CA ASP A 127 -19.86 4.87 -4.01
C ASP A 127 -19.36 5.55 -2.72
N LEU A 128 -19.26 6.89 -2.75
CA LEU A 128 -18.65 7.67 -1.67
C LEU A 128 -19.52 7.71 -0.41
N ASP A 129 -20.84 7.57 -0.52
CA ASP A 129 -21.76 7.48 0.62
C ASP A 129 -21.69 6.10 1.27
N LEU A 130 -21.58 5.03 0.46
CA LEU A 130 -21.32 3.68 0.98
C LEU A 130 -19.96 3.60 1.69
N ILE A 131 -18.93 4.27 1.17
CA ILE A 131 -17.63 4.44 1.83
C ILE A 131 -17.77 5.16 3.19
N LYS A 132 -18.52 6.25 3.23
CA LYS A 132 -18.83 7.01 4.45
C LYS A 132 -19.56 6.14 5.47
N ASP A 133 -20.47 5.29 5.01
CA ASP A 133 -21.27 4.43 5.87
C ASP A 133 -20.44 3.28 6.44
N VAL A 134 -19.61 2.63 5.62
CA VAL A 134 -18.66 1.59 6.06
C VAL A 134 -17.59 2.13 7.03
N CYS A 135 -17.00 3.31 6.76
CA CYS A 135 -15.89 3.83 7.57
C CYS A 135 -16.31 4.67 8.78
N ILE A 136 -17.54 5.20 8.82
CA ILE A 136 -17.98 6.14 9.86
C ILE A 136 -19.27 5.67 10.54
N LYS A 137 -20.38 5.51 9.81
CA LYS A 137 -21.70 5.24 10.44
C LYS A 137 -21.81 3.83 11.03
N HIS A 138 -21.39 2.82 10.26
CA HIS A 138 -21.47 1.39 10.59
C HIS A 138 -20.08 0.81 10.91
N PHE A 139 -19.15 1.64 11.38
CA PHE A 139 -17.76 1.24 11.64
C PHE A 139 -17.65 0.01 12.56
N SER A 140 -18.58 -0.19 13.50
CA SER A 140 -18.67 -1.40 14.34
C SER A 140 -18.74 -2.71 13.54
N ASN A 141 -19.49 -2.70 12.43
CA ASN A 141 -19.66 -3.83 11.52
C ASN A 141 -18.45 -4.05 10.61
N PHE A 142 -17.47 -3.14 10.63
CA PHE A 142 -16.29 -3.15 9.74
C PHE A 142 -14.99 -2.85 10.50
N ALA A 143 -14.94 -3.11 11.81
CA ALA A 143 -13.88 -2.63 12.69
C ALA A 143 -12.50 -3.28 12.44
N ASP A 144 -12.51 -4.49 11.88
CA ASP A 144 -11.35 -5.35 11.66
C ASP A 144 -10.64 -5.06 10.33
N ARG A 145 -9.45 -5.64 10.16
CA ARG A 145 -8.58 -5.52 8.97
C ARG A 145 -8.14 -6.89 8.48
N ARG A 146 -7.72 -6.96 7.21
CA ARG A 146 -7.17 -8.17 6.60
C ARG A 146 -5.82 -8.50 7.21
N VAL A 147 -5.73 -9.64 7.88
CA VAL A 147 -4.44 -10.22 8.30
C VAL A 147 -3.88 -11.02 7.11
N LEU A 148 -2.84 -10.50 6.46
CA LEU A 148 -2.26 -11.12 5.26
C LEU A 148 -1.63 -12.50 5.55
N LEU A 149 -1.05 -12.65 6.75
CA LEU A 149 -0.44 -13.87 7.26
C LEU A 149 -0.77 -13.98 8.76
N ASN A 150 -1.66 -14.90 9.12
CA ASN A 150 -1.87 -15.31 10.51
C ASN A 150 -1.10 -16.62 10.69
N LEU A 151 -0.09 -16.63 11.55
CA LEU A 151 0.85 -17.75 11.71
C LEU A 151 0.76 -18.31 13.13
N ASP A 152 0.43 -19.59 13.22
CA ASP A 152 0.38 -20.33 14.48
C ASP A 152 1.79 -20.56 15.08
N PRO A 153 1.91 -20.86 16.39
CA PRO A 153 3.18 -21.24 17.00
C PRO A 153 3.84 -22.43 16.29
N PRO A 154 5.18 -22.43 16.08
CA PRO A 154 6.18 -21.53 16.67
C PRO A 154 6.50 -20.28 15.83
N PHE A 155 5.73 -20.00 14.78
CA PHE A 155 5.95 -18.83 13.91
C PHE A 155 5.22 -17.58 14.41
N ASP A 156 4.56 -17.68 15.58
CA ASP A 156 3.90 -16.62 16.34
C ASP A 156 4.90 -15.69 17.08
N GLN A 157 6.21 -15.80 16.86
CA GLN A 157 7.21 -14.87 17.40
C GLN A 157 8.00 -14.11 16.32
N ASN A 158 7.32 -13.75 15.23
CA ASN A 158 7.84 -12.84 14.21
C ASN A 158 7.45 -11.38 14.52
N LEU A 159 7.89 -10.41 13.70
CA LEU A 159 7.65 -8.98 13.95
C LEU A 159 6.15 -8.59 14.01
N LEU A 160 5.29 -9.39 13.40
CA LEU A 160 3.84 -9.19 13.30
C LEU A 160 3.06 -9.78 14.49
N THR A 161 3.72 -10.50 15.41
CA THR A 161 3.05 -11.36 16.41
C THR A 161 3.66 -11.27 17.83
N ILE A 162 4.40 -10.19 18.13
CA ILE A 162 5.21 -10.07 19.36
C ILE A 162 4.37 -9.87 20.65
N PHE A 163 4.71 -10.62 21.72
CA PHE A 163 4.18 -10.47 23.09
C PHE A 163 5.25 -10.06 24.14
N GLY A 164 4.85 -9.79 25.40
CA GLY A 164 5.76 -9.40 26.50
C GLY A 164 6.42 -8.02 26.31
N ASP A 165 7.50 -7.67 27.03
CA ASP A 165 8.19 -6.37 26.85
C ASP A 165 8.69 -6.12 25.42
N HIS A 166 8.79 -7.17 24.60
CA HIS A 166 9.07 -7.08 23.18
C HIS A 166 7.91 -6.46 22.38
N TRP A 167 6.64 -6.58 22.81
CA TRP A 167 5.50 -5.93 22.12
C TRP A 167 5.66 -4.41 22.08
N LYS A 168 6.18 -3.82 23.17
CA LYS A 168 6.48 -2.39 23.26
C LYS A 168 7.52 -1.97 22.22
N ARG A 169 8.55 -2.81 21.99
CA ARG A 169 9.57 -2.60 20.96
C ARG A 169 9.01 -2.76 19.54
N GLY A 170 8.13 -3.75 19.34
CA GLY A 170 7.40 -3.94 18.08
C GLY A 170 6.52 -2.76 17.71
N GLN A 171 5.72 -2.26 18.66
CA GLN A 171 4.88 -1.06 18.47
C GLN A 171 5.73 0.20 18.24
N ALA A 172 6.83 0.37 18.97
CA ALA A 172 7.76 1.49 18.74
C ALA A 172 8.36 1.46 17.32
N LEU A 173 8.80 0.28 16.84
CA LEU A 173 9.30 0.11 15.48
C LEU A 173 8.20 0.34 14.43
N LEU A 174 6.97 -0.13 14.69
CA LEU A 174 5.82 0.13 13.82
C LEU A 174 5.53 1.62 13.69
N PHE A 175 5.56 2.39 14.79
CA PHE A 175 5.39 3.84 14.74
C PHE A 175 6.52 4.55 13.98
N ILE A 176 7.78 4.11 14.16
CA ILE A 176 8.92 4.65 13.41
C ILE A 176 8.75 4.38 11.92
N LEU A 177 8.45 3.16 11.51
CA LEU A 177 8.27 2.79 10.09
C LEU A 177 7.08 3.54 9.46
N ALA A 178 5.94 3.57 10.16
CA ALA A 178 4.73 4.24 9.67
C ALA A 178 4.90 5.76 9.55
N GLY A 179 5.59 6.40 10.50
CA GLY A 179 5.89 7.84 10.44
C GLY A 179 6.93 8.16 9.37
N TYR A 180 8.06 7.45 9.38
CA TYR A 180 9.21 7.75 8.53
C TYR A 180 8.92 7.60 7.03
N ASP A 181 8.41 6.44 6.60
CA ASP A 181 8.23 6.16 5.17
C ASP A 181 7.12 7.02 4.56
N THR A 182 6.01 7.24 5.29
CA THR A 182 4.90 8.07 4.77
C THR A 182 5.27 9.55 4.68
N VAL A 183 5.89 10.12 5.72
CA VAL A 183 6.29 11.54 5.74
C VAL A 183 7.42 11.81 4.75
N SER A 184 8.45 10.95 4.70
CA SER A 184 9.58 11.16 3.76
C SER A 184 9.15 11.09 2.29
N ASN A 185 8.23 10.20 1.93
CA ASN A 185 7.65 10.17 0.59
C ASN A 185 6.88 11.47 0.28
N VAL A 186 5.97 11.92 1.15
CA VAL A 186 5.20 13.17 0.89
C VAL A 186 6.14 14.39 0.84
N LEU A 187 7.19 14.46 1.67
CA LEU A 187 8.22 15.50 1.55
C LEU A 187 8.89 15.50 0.17
N ALA A 188 9.37 14.34 -0.27
CA ALA A 188 10.10 14.20 -1.53
C ALA A 188 9.21 14.53 -2.74
N PHE A 189 7.97 14.01 -2.77
CA PHE A 189 7.01 14.33 -3.82
C PHE A 189 6.58 15.80 -3.80
N THR A 190 6.41 16.43 -2.63
CA THR A 190 6.02 17.86 -2.55
C THR A 190 7.13 18.75 -3.10
N LEU A 191 8.39 18.52 -2.69
CA LEU A 191 9.55 19.26 -3.21
C LEU A 191 9.72 19.04 -4.71
N PHE A 192 9.52 17.82 -5.20
CA PHE A 192 9.61 17.49 -6.63
C PHE A 192 8.50 18.15 -7.46
N LEU A 193 7.26 18.18 -6.97
CA LEU A 193 6.15 18.86 -7.63
C LEU A 193 6.38 20.37 -7.67
N LEU A 194 6.77 20.99 -6.56
CA LEU A 194 7.09 22.42 -6.49
C LEU A 194 8.29 22.80 -7.37
N ALA A 195 9.26 21.90 -7.58
CA ALA A 195 10.36 22.12 -8.53
C ALA A 195 9.87 22.20 -9.98
N ASN A 196 8.90 21.37 -10.35
CA ASN A 196 8.33 21.36 -11.69
C ASN A 196 7.20 22.41 -11.88
N HIS A 197 6.73 23.06 -10.80
CA HIS A 197 5.73 24.13 -10.83
C HIS A 197 6.26 25.39 -10.10
N PRO A 198 7.18 26.17 -10.73
CA PRO A 198 7.83 27.31 -10.08
C PRO A 198 6.85 28.40 -9.64
N ASP A 199 5.69 28.56 -10.28
CA ASP A 199 4.66 29.51 -9.86
C ASP A 199 4.03 29.16 -8.51
N HIS A 200 3.67 27.89 -8.29
CA HIS A 200 3.20 27.42 -6.98
C HIS A 200 4.30 27.51 -5.92
N GLN A 201 5.56 27.24 -6.29
CA GLN A 201 6.69 27.41 -5.38
C GLN A 201 6.87 28.89 -4.98
N ARG A 202 6.73 29.83 -5.92
CA ARG A 202 6.78 31.27 -5.65
C ARG A 202 5.67 31.70 -4.69
N LEU A 203 4.44 31.22 -4.88
CA LEU A 203 3.31 31.51 -3.98
C LEU A 203 3.54 30.97 -2.56
N VAL A 204 4.08 29.74 -2.42
CA VAL A 204 4.49 29.20 -1.10
C VAL A 204 5.61 30.04 -0.49
N GLN A 205 6.60 30.45 -1.28
CA GLN A 205 7.68 31.32 -0.81
C GLN A 205 7.19 32.71 -0.39
N GLU A 206 6.23 33.30 -1.09
CA GLU A 206 5.59 34.57 -0.72
C GLU A 206 4.79 34.44 0.59
N GLU A 207 4.07 33.34 0.78
CA GLU A 207 3.42 33.01 2.06
C GLU A 207 4.46 32.91 3.20
N LEU A 208 5.54 32.15 3.00
CA LEU A 208 6.61 31.97 3.98
C LEU A 208 7.31 33.30 4.31
N ASP A 209 7.71 34.08 3.30
CA ASP A 209 8.34 35.40 3.46
C ASP A 209 7.41 36.34 4.27
N SER A 210 6.10 36.31 4.03
CA SER A 210 5.13 37.18 4.72
C SER A 210 4.87 36.80 6.18
N LYS A 211 5.00 35.51 6.55
CA LYS A 211 4.64 35.00 7.89
C LYS A 211 5.84 34.68 8.78
N LEU A 212 7.02 34.44 8.21
CA LEU A 212 8.25 34.10 8.93
C LEU A 212 9.20 35.29 9.12
N SER A 213 9.04 36.38 8.38
CA SER A 213 9.93 37.56 8.43
C SER A 213 10.07 38.22 9.81
N ASN A 214 9.15 37.96 10.74
CA ASN A 214 9.23 38.47 12.11
C ASN A 214 10.28 37.76 13.01
N SER A 215 10.96 36.69 12.55
CA SER A 215 11.90 35.94 13.42
C SER A 215 13.30 36.53 13.54
N GLY A 216 13.69 37.50 12.69
CA GLY A 216 14.86 38.37 12.86
C GLY A 216 16.26 37.72 12.89
N GLN A 217 16.38 36.39 12.86
CA GLN A 217 17.63 35.65 12.98
C GLN A 217 17.82 34.69 11.80
N GLU A 218 18.98 34.80 11.15
CA GLU A 218 19.34 34.11 9.89
C GLU A 218 19.06 32.60 9.84
N ASP A 219 19.15 31.93 10.99
CA ASP A 219 19.03 30.47 11.10
C ASP A 219 17.82 29.98 11.91
N THR A 220 16.88 30.87 12.27
CA THR A 220 15.67 30.44 12.99
C THR A 220 14.86 29.43 12.18
N VAL A 221 14.73 28.22 12.74
CA VAL A 221 13.75 27.23 12.27
C VAL A 221 12.35 27.81 12.51
N PRO A 222 11.41 27.68 11.55
CA PRO A 222 10.03 28.09 11.75
C PRO A 222 9.45 27.56 13.07
N ASN A 223 8.96 28.45 13.92
CA ASN A 223 8.39 28.05 15.21
C ASN A 223 7.03 27.33 15.00
N TYR A 224 6.57 26.60 16.03
CA TYR A 224 5.36 25.79 15.96
C TYR A 224 4.12 26.58 15.50
N GLU A 225 3.92 27.78 16.02
CA GLU A 225 2.75 28.62 15.72
C GLU A 225 2.77 29.11 14.26
N ALA A 226 3.93 29.54 13.77
CA ALA A 226 4.09 30.02 12.41
C ALA A 226 3.82 28.92 11.38
N VAL A 227 4.26 27.68 11.62
CA VAL A 227 3.98 26.55 10.70
C VAL A 227 2.52 26.11 10.72
N GLN A 228 1.78 26.29 11.82
CA GLN A 228 0.34 26.00 11.81
C GLN A 228 -0.41 26.88 10.78
N ASN A 229 0.02 28.13 10.57
CA ASN A 229 -0.65 29.12 9.71
C ASN A 229 -0.04 29.20 8.29
N LEU A 230 0.06 28.08 7.57
CA LEU A 230 0.55 28.02 6.18
C LEU A 230 -0.49 27.38 5.22
N PRO A 231 -1.68 28.00 5.02
CA PRO A 231 -2.76 27.48 4.20
C PRO A 231 -2.43 27.20 2.73
N TYR A 232 -1.45 27.88 2.11
CA TYR A 232 -1.07 27.57 0.73
C TYR A 232 -0.05 26.42 0.67
N LEU A 233 0.87 26.35 1.62
CA LEU A 233 1.69 25.14 1.81
C LEU A 233 0.82 23.90 2.12
N ASP A 234 -0.22 24.06 2.95
CA ASP A 234 -1.22 23.01 3.21
C ASP A 234 -1.90 22.53 1.92
N GLN A 235 -2.28 23.45 1.03
CA GLN A 235 -2.86 23.15 -0.27
C GLN A 235 -1.91 22.29 -1.13
N CYS A 236 -0.64 22.69 -1.22
CA CYS A 236 0.40 21.95 -1.94
C CYS A 236 0.65 20.55 -1.35
N ILE A 237 0.67 20.41 -0.02
CA ILE A 237 0.84 19.12 0.67
C ILE A 237 -0.36 18.21 0.40
N ASN A 238 -1.60 18.73 0.47
CA ASN A 238 -2.79 17.93 0.22
C ASN A 238 -2.92 17.50 -1.24
N GLU A 239 -2.60 18.37 -2.22
CA GLU A 239 -2.57 17.98 -3.63
C GLU A 239 -1.44 16.97 -3.93
N THR A 240 -0.30 17.06 -3.23
CA THR A 240 0.74 16.03 -3.28
C THR A 240 0.19 14.68 -2.77
N MET A 241 -0.49 14.65 -1.62
CA MET A 241 -1.11 13.42 -1.10
C MET A 241 -2.31 12.95 -1.94
N ARG A 242 -2.90 13.81 -2.78
CA ARG A 242 -3.94 13.41 -3.74
C ARG A 242 -3.31 12.62 -4.90
N LEU A 243 -2.26 13.19 -5.51
CA LEU A 243 -1.54 12.57 -6.63
C LEU A 243 -0.74 11.34 -6.20
N PHE A 244 -0.13 11.38 -5.02
CA PHE A 244 0.79 10.38 -4.49
C PHE A 244 0.40 10.02 -3.03
N PRO A 245 -0.75 9.34 -2.81
CA PRO A 245 -1.21 8.96 -1.48
C PRO A 245 -0.34 7.84 -0.89
N PRO A 246 0.28 8.01 0.29
CA PRO A 246 1.06 6.96 0.95
C PRO A 246 0.24 5.69 1.23
N GLY A 247 -1.07 5.83 1.45
CA GLY A 247 -2.02 4.72 1.46
C GLY A 247 -2.76 4.60 0.13
N ILE A 248 -2.48 3.54 -0.64
CA ILE A 248 -3.10 3.29 -1.97
C ILE A 248 -4.48 2.61 -1.83
N VAL A 249 -4.66 1.84 -0.75
CA VAL A 249 -5.91 1.16 -0.36
C VAL A 249 -6.16 1.34 1.14
N LEU A 250 -7.42 1.36 1.54
CA LEU A 250 -7.83 1.08 2.93
C LEU A 250 -8.63 -0.22 2.94
N ASP A 251 -8.28 -1.12 3.85
CA ASP A 251 -8.93 -2.40 4.03
C ASP A 251 -9.81 -2.42 5.30
N ARG A 252 -10.90 -3.19 5.24
CA ARG A 252 -11.83 -3.50 6.33
C ARG A 252 -12.26 -4.96 6.24
N VAL A 253 -12.76 -5.54 7.32
CA VAL A 253 -13.43 -6.85 7.32
C VAL A 253 -14.77 -6.72 8.02
N CYS A 254 -15.82 -7.26 7.40
CA CYS A 254 -17.16 -7.26 7.95
C CYS A 254 -17.24 -8.20 9.17
N THR A 255 -17.53 -7.68 10.36
CA THR A 255 -17.53 -8.43 11.62
C THR A 255 -18.87 -9.12 11.92
N GLU A 256 -19.96 -8.55 11.40
CA GLU A 256 -21.35 -9.02 11.54
C GLU A 256 -22.12 -8.66 10.26
N GLU A 257 -22.95 -9.59 9.77
CA GLU A 257 -23.67 -9.43 8.51
C GLU A 257 -24.56 -8.19 8.50
N ILE A 258 -24.44 -7.39 7.44
CA ILE A 258 -25.21 -6.14 7.27
C ILE A 258 -25.54 -5.91 5.80
N THR A 259 -26.72 -5.35 5.51
CA THR A 259 -27.08 -4.88 4.17
C THR A 259 -27.02 -3.35 4.13
N LEU A 260 -26.20 -2.78 3.24
CA LEU A 260 -26.04 -1.34 3.05
C LEU A 260 -26.22 -0.99 1.56
N HIS A 261 -26.99 0.05 1.26
CA HIS A 261 -27.27 0.50 -0.13
C HIS A 261 -27.80 -0.60 -1.08
N GLY A 262 -28.46 -1.64 -0.53
CA GLY A 262 -28.95 -2.80 -1.30
C GLY A 262 -27.93 -3.93 -1.51
N ILE A 263 -26.72 -3.81 -0.96
CA ILE A 263 -25.65 -4.80 -1.05
C ILE A 263 -25.54 -5.53 0.30
N ASN A 264 -25.57 -6.86 0.29
CA ASN A 264 -25.29 -7.68 1.47
C ASN A 264 -23.76 -7.80 1.68
N PHE A 265 -23.31 -7.59 2.91
CA PHE A 265 -21.95 -7.81 3.37
C PHE A 265 -21.95 -8.97 4.38
N PRO A 266 -21.57 -10.19 3.98
CA PRO A 266 -21.50 -11.34 4.88
C PRO A 266 -20.42 -11.17 5.95
N LYS A 267 -20.63 -11.78 7.12
CA LYS A 267 -19.58 -11.87 8.14
C LYS A 267 -18.30 -12.52 7.58
N GLY A 268 -17.17 -11.89 7.86
CA GLY A 268 -15.85 -12.27 7.35
C GLY A 268 -15.51 -11.69 5.97
N MET A 269 -16.47 -11.07 5.26
CA MET A 269 -16.22 -10.48 3.93
C MET A 269 -15.26 -9.28 4.03
N PRO A 270 -14.10 -9.30 3.36
CA PRO A 270 -13.23 -8.15 3.28
C PRO A 270 -13.78 -7.10 2.33
N VAL A 271 -13.58 -5.84 2.72
CA VAL A 271 -14.02 -4.66 1.98
C VAL A 271 -12.80 -3.76 1.75
N VAL A 272 -12.63 -3.27 0.52
CA VAL A 272 -11.50 -2.42 0.13
C VAL A 272 -12.00 -1.08 -0.42
N LEU A 273 -11.33 -0.02 -0.01
CA LEU A 273 -11.50 1.33 -0.54
C LEU A 273 -10.30 1.68 -1.42
N PRO A 274 -10.48 1.89 -2.73
CA PRO A 274 -9.40 2.15 -3.67
C PRO A 274 -9.03 3.65 -3.64
N ILE A 275 -8.23 4.07 -2.66
CA ILE A 275 -7.92 5.48 -2.39
C ILE A 275 -7.33 6.17 -3.62
N TYR A 276 -6.33 5.55 -4.25
CA TYR A 276 -5.66 6.14 -5.40
C TYR A 276 -6.60 6.30 -6.60
N ALA A 277 -7.41 5.28 -6.91
CA ALA A 277 -8.38 5.37 -8.01
C ALA A 277 -9.48 6.41 -7.75
N ILE A 278 -9.99 6.54 -6.52
CA ILE A 278 -10.95 7.62 -6.14
C ILE A 278 -10.30 9.01 -6.28
N GLN A 279 -9.05 9.16 -5.88
CA GLN A 279 -8.30 10.42 -5.98
C GLN A 279 -7.83 10.76 -7.40
N MET A 280 -7.97 9.81 -8.33
CA MET A 280 -7.65 9.93 -9.76
C MET A 280 -8.90 9.87 -10.67
N ASP A 281 -10.10 9.77 -10.11
CA ASP A 281 -11.35 9.70 -10.86
C ASP A 281 -11.67 11.07 -11.51
N PRO A 282 -11.75 11.19 -12.85
CA PRO A 282 -12.08 12.45 -13.52
C PRO A 282 -13.50 12.93 -13.23
N ASP A 283 -14.44 12.05 -12.85
CA ASP A 283 -15.81 12.42 -12.48
C ASP A 283 -15.88 13.10 -11.09
N ILE A 284 -14.82 12.95 -10.28
CA ILE A 284 -14.67 13.54 -8.94
C ILE A 284 -13.63 14.68 -8.95
N TRP A 285 -12.62 14.57 -9.79
CA TRP A 285 -11.44 15.45 -9.85
C TRP A 285 -11.14 15.84 -11.30
N GLU A 286 -11.66 16.99 -11.74
CA GLU A 286 -11.37 17.57 -13.06
C GLU A 286 -9.85 17.62 -13.33
N GLU A 287 -9.41 17.12 -14.49
CA GLU A 287 -7.98 17.00 -14.86
C GLU A 287 -7.14 16.34 -13.73
N PRO A 288 -7.41 15.07 -13.37
CA PRO A 288 -6.93 14.48 -12.12
C PRO A 288 -5.41 14.31 -12.03
N LYS A 289 -4.69 14.39 -13.15
CA LYS A 289 -3.22 14.24 -13.19
C LYS A 289 -2.48 15.56 -13.00
N GLU A 290 -3.16 16.69 -13.15
CA GLU A 290 -2.57 18.02 -12.98
C GLU A 290 -2.48 18.39 -11.50
N PHE A 291 -1.35 18.98 -11.12
CA PHE A 291 -1.09 19.48 -9.77
C PHE A 291 -1.74 20.86 -9.61
N LYS A 292 -2.91 20.89 -8.94
CA LYS A 292 -3.67 22.12 -8.67
C LYS A 292 -3.91 22.27 -7.14
N PRO A 293 -2.99 22.87 -6.38
CA PRO A 293 -3.14 23.12 -4.94
C PRO A 293 -4.49 23.76 -4.56
N GLU A 294 -5.00 24.63 -5.42
CA GLU A 294 -6.20 25.46 -5.26
C GLU A 294 -7.47 24.62 -5.04
N ARG A 295 -7.45 23.35 -5.45
CA ARG A 295 -8.48 22.37 -5.10
C ARG A 295 -8.70 22.30 -3.59
N PHE A 296 -7.67 22.51 -2.78
CA PHE A 296 -7.72 22.42 -1.31
C PHE A 296 -7.94 23.77 -0.61
N SER A 297 -8.34 24.80 -1.36
CA SER A 297 -8.95 26.02 -0.79
C SER A 297 -10.15 25.67 0.13
N PRO A 298 -10.45 26.51 1.14
CA PRO A 298 -11.58 26.28 2.05
C PRO A 298 -12.90 26.01 1.31
N GLU A 299 -13.20 26.80 0.30
CA GLU A 299 -14.43 26.77 -0.50
C GLU A 299 -14.53 25.47 -1.31
N ALA A 300 -13.46 25.10 -2.02
CA ALA A 300 -13.43 23.87 -2.81
C ALA A 300 -13.38 22.60 -1.93
N ARG A 301 -12.90 22.71 -0.69
CA ARG A 301 -12.98 21.63 0.31
C ARG A 301 -14.40 21.46 0.86
N GLU A 302 -15.14 22.54 1.08
CA GLU A 302 -16.52 22.49 1.58
C GLU A 302 -17.50 21.98 0.51
N ALA A 303 -17.28 22.32 -0.77
CA ALA A 303 -18.08 21.84 -1.89
C ALA A 303 -17.89 20.34 -2.23
N ARG A 304 -16.79 19.71 -1.79
CA ARG A 304 -16.43 18.33 -2.16
C ARG A 304 -17.05 17.29 -1.22
N HIS A 305 -17.37 16.11 -1.75
CA HIS A 305 -17.77 14.99 -0.89
C HIS A 305 -16.62 14.56 0.04
N GLN A 306 -16.90 14.49 1.35
CA GLN A 306 -15.89 14.23 2.40
C GLN A 306 -15.05 12.96 2.17
N CYS A 307 -15.59 11.94 1.51
CA CYS A 307 -14.91 10.66 1.27
C CYS A 307 -14.22 10.56 -0.10
N SER A 308 -14.10 11.66 -0.84
CA SER A 308 -13.27 11.70 -2.07
C SER A 308 -11.79 12.01 -1.83
N PHE A 309 -11.43 12.50 -0.63
CA PHE A 309 -10.05 12.75 -0.20
C PHE A 309 -9.86 12.32 1.25
N PHE A 310 -9.02 11.31 1.49
CA PHE A 310 -8.85 10.74 2.83
C PHE A 310 -7.41 10.24 3.09
N PRO A 311 -6.38 11.10 2.92
CA PRO A 311 -4.97 10.71 3.02
C PRO A 311 -4.57 10.19 4.41
N TRP A 312 -5.30 10.62 5.45
CA TRP A 312 -5.13 10.19 6.83
C TRP A 312 -6.16 9.14 7.28
N GLY A 313 -6.97 8.61 6.35
CA GLY A 313 -8.15 7.81 6.66
C GLY A 313 -9.27 8.62 7.34
N HIS A 314 -10.39 7.97 7.66
CA HIS A 314 -11.57 8.57 8.27
C HIS A 314 -12.16 7.68 9.38
N GLY A 315 -13.03 8.28 10.20
CA GLY A 315 -13.75 7.58 11.27
C GLY A 315 -12.88 7.20 12.48
N PRO A 316 -13.34 6.26 13.33
CA PRO A 316 -12.66 5.88 14.59
C PRO A 316 -11.27 5.23 14.45
N ARG A 317 -10.79 5.01 13.22
CA ARG A 317 -9.47 4.46 12.90
C ARG A 317 -8.74 5.32 11.86
N ASN A 318 -8.91 6.64 11.93
CA ASN A 318 -8.06 7.59 11.22
C ASN A 318 -6.62 7.55 11.79
N CYS A 319 -5.68 8.20 11.09
CA CYS A 319 -4.27 8.17 11.44
C CYS A 319 -4.01 8.89 12.77
N ILE A 320 -3.61 8.12 13.78
CA ILE A 320 -3.19 8.63 15.09
C ILE A 320 -2.03 9.64 14.98
N GLY A 321 -1.18 9.47 13.96
CA GLY A 321 -0.04 10.34 13.68
C GLY A 321 -0.36 11.62 12.89
N MET A 322 -1.62 11.85 12.45
CA MET A 322 -1.98 12.94 11.53
C MET A 322 -1.42 14.30 11.94
N ARG A 323 -1.58 14.70 13.22
CA ARG A 323 -1.09 16.00 13.71
C ARG A 323 0.43 16.11 13.73
N LEU A 324 1.13 15.00 14.00
CA LEU A 324 2.60 14.96 13.99
C LEU A 324 3.13 14.98 12.56
N GLY A 325 2.58 14.14 11.67
CA GLY A 325 2.97 14.11 10.26
C GLY A 325 2.73 15.45 9.56
N GLN A 326 1.58 16.09 9.79
CA GLN A 326 1.32 17.45 9.28
C GLN A 326 2.34 18.47 9.80
N LEU A 327 2.76 18.38 11.07
CA LEU A 327 3.77 19.26 11.65
C LEU A 327 5.15 19.03 11.02
N GLU A 328 5.59 17.78 10.91
CA GLU A 328 6.88 17.40 10.33
C GLU A 328 6.97 17.83 8.86
N LEU A 329 5.91 17.57 8.07
CA LEU A 329 5.80 18.03 6.69
C LEU A 329 5.99 19.55 6.58
N LYS A 330 5.23 20.31 7.37
CA LYS A 330 5.26 21.78 7.35
C LYS A 330 6.60 22.35 7.80
N ILE A 331 7.17 21.88 8.91
CA ILE A 331 8.46 22.37 9.43
C ILE A 331 9.56 22.14 8.38
N VAL A 332 9.67 20.93 7.84
CA VAL A 332 10.75 20.60 6.88
C VAL A 332 10.57 21.38 5.58
N LEU A 333 9.36 21.41 5.00
CA LEU A 333 9.09 22.14 3.76
C LEU A 333 9.30 23.65 3.92
N ALA A 334 8.79 24.25 5.00
CA ALA A 334 9.02 25.68 5.30
C ALA A 334 10.51 25.98 5.51
N THR A 335 11.27 25.10 6.16
CA THR A 335 12.72 25.26 6.39
C THR A 335 13.53 25.16 5.09
N VAL A 336 13.15 24.28 4.17
CA VAL A 336 13.81 24.16 2.86
C VAL A 336 13.44 25.34 1.96
N LEU A 337 12.14 25.62 1.78
CA LEU A 337 11.64 26.61 0.83
C LEU A 337 11.90 28.06 1.26
N SER A 338 12.07 28.34 2.55
CA SER A 338 12.53 29.65 3.02
C SER A 338 13.99 29.94 2.61
N ARG A 339 14.83 28.91 2.44
CA ARG A 339 16.28 29.02 2.21
C ARG A 339 16.72 28.71 0.78
N PHE A 340 15.95 27.88 0.06
CA PHE A 340 16.32 27.36 -1.25
C PHE A 340 15.17 27.46 -2.26
N ASN A 341 15.53 27.79 -3.50
CA ASN A 341 14.73 27.45 -4.67
C ASN A 341 15.02 25.98 -4.99
N VAL A 342 13.97 25.19 -5.16
CA VAL A 342 14.04 23.81 -5.61
C VAL A 342 13.79 23.83 -7.11
N VAL A 343 14.73 23.36 -7.91
CA VAL A 343 14.64 23.45 -9.38
C VAL A 343 14.94 22.10 -10.04
N PRO A 344 14.43 21.85 -11.26
CA PRO A 344 14.80 20.68 -12.04
C PRO A 344 16.30 20.64 -12.34
N CYS A 345 16.81 19.44 -12.62
CA CYS A 345 18.17 19.19 -13.07
C CYS A 345 18.17 18.18 -14.22
N GLU A 346 19.34 17.88 -14.78
CA GLU A 346 19.51 16.95 -15.91
C GLU A 346 18.95 15.54 -15.68
N LYS A 347 18.75 15.15 -14.41
CA LYS A 347 18.17 13.86 -14.00
C LYS A 347 16.67 13.91 -13.68
N THR A 348 16.05 15.09 -13.71
CA THR A 348 14.62 15.25 -13.39
C THR A 348 13.76 14.69 -14.52
N VAL A 349 12.99 13.63 -14.23
CA VAL A 349 12.02 13.04 -15.17
C VAL A 349 10.61 13.41 -14.72
N TYR A 350 9.96 14.30 -15.46
CA TYR A 350 8.58 14.73 -15.24
C TYR A 350 7.74 14.48 -16.51
N PRO A 351 6.50 13.97 -16.43
CA PRO A 351 5.78 13.53 -15.23
C PRO A 351 6.37 12.26 -14.60
N VAL A 352 6.11 12.06 -13.30
CA VAL A 352 6.65 10.92 -12.53
C VAL A 352 6.07 9.59 -13.02
N LYS A 353 6.93 8.58 -13.18
CA LYS A 353 6.55 7.19 -13.38
C LYS A 353 6.72 6.43 -12.06
N LEU A 354 5.66 5.79 -11.58
CA LEU A 354 5.70 5.01 -10.35
C LEU A 354 6.26 3.60 -10.59
N ILE A 355 6.83 2.99 -9.55
CA ILE A 355 7.14 1.56 -9.52
C ILE A 355 5.81 0.78 -9.40
N SER A 356 5.67 -0.31 -10.16
CA SER A 356 4.43 -1.09 -10.28
C SER A 356 3.85 -1.63 -8.97
N TRP A 357 4.57 -1.58 -7.85
CA TRP A 357 4.22 -2.22 -6.58
C TRP A 357 4.32 -1.34 -5.34
N GLN A 358 4.89 -0.14 -5.47
CA GLN A 358 5.19 0.75 -4.35
C GLN A 358 5.02 2.18 -4.80
N LEU A 359 4.56 3.06 -3.91
CA LEU A 359 4.54 4.49 -4.16
C LEU A 359 5.97 5.06 -4.09
N ALA A 360 6.75 4.79 -5.14
CA ALA A 360 8.11 5.26 -5.32
C ALA A 360 8.34 5.62 -6.79
N ALA A 361 9.13 6.65 -7.05
CA ALA A 361 9.46 7.05 -8.42
C ALA A 361 10.48 6.08 -9.04
N LYS A 362 10.15 5.52 -10.21
CA LYS A 362 10.97 4.56 -10.95
C LYS A 362 12.37 5.09 -11.28
N ASP A 363 12.44 6.36 -11.67
CA ASP A 363 13.68 7.03 -12.10
C ASP A 363 14.32 7.87 -10.97
N GLY A 364 13.73 7.84 -9.76
CA GLY A 364 14.07 8.70 -8.63
C GLY A 364 13.46 10.11 -8.69
N LEU A 365 13.44 10.82 -7.57
CA LEU A 365 12.94 12.19 -7.46
C LEU A 365 14.10 13.19 -7.40
N TRP A 366 14.78 13.38 -8.53
CA TRP A 366 15.94 14.28 -8.62
C TRP A 366 15.52 15.75 -8.75
N VAL A 367 16.06 16.59 -7.87
CA VAL A 367 15.98 18.05 -7.90
C VAL A 367 17.33 18.66 -7.52
N ARG A 368 17.52 19.95 -7.78
CA ARG A 368 18.69 20.74 -7.38
C ARG A 368 18.24 21.88 -6.48
N LEU A 369 19.03 22.18 -5.44
CA LEU A 369 18.78 23.28 -4.52
C LEU A 369 19.68 24.46 -4.88
N GLU A 370 19.07 25.62 -5.14
CA GLU A 370 19.76 26.90 -5.32
C GLU A 370 19.46 27.78 -4.11
N ARG A 371 20.47 28.43 -3.51
CA ARG A 371 20.23 29.29 -2.34
C ARG A 371 19.42 30.52 -2.74
N ARG A 372 18.33 30.82 -2.02
CA ARG A 372 17.55 32.04 -2.24
C ARG A 372 18.42 33.27 -1.95
N ALA A 373 18.33 34.29 -2.82
CA ALA A 373 18.79 35.62 -2.46
C ALA A 373 17.90 36.16 -1.34
N LYS A 374 18.49 36.77 -0.31
CA LYS A 374 17.71 37.43 0.74
C LYS A 374 16.97 38.63 0.15
N LYS A 375 15.71 38.80 0.54
CA LYS A 375 15.00 40.09 0.47
C LYS A 375 15.38 40.93 1.68
#